data_AF-A0A2J6NNP4-F1
#
_entry.id   AF-A0A2J6NNP4-F1
#
_cell.length_a   1.000
_cell.length_b   1.000
_cell.length_c   1.000
_cell.angle_alpha   90.00
_cell.angle_beta   90.00
_cell.angle_gamma   90.00
#
_symmetry.space_group_name_H-M   'P 1'
#
loop_
_entity.id
_entity.type
_entity.pdbx_description
1 polymer ?
#
loop_
_entity_poly.entity_id
_entity_poly.type
_entity_poly.pdbx_seq_one_letter_code
_entity_poly.pdbx_strand_id
1 'polypeptide(L)' 'MQFSFDNQQQSIMGVVITDRQCYRCVRDAMLFNVYEGWRPTVTDVQRAVQEAQAPDSPGNRKFREAFQ' A
#
# COMPACT_ATOMS: atom_id res chain seq x y z
N MET A 1 13.39 -0.87 12.66
CA MET A 1 11.93 -0.92 12.82
C MET A 1 11.42 -2.20 12.20
N GLN A 2 10.53 -2.91 12.88
CA GLN A 2 9.86 -4.11 12.36
C GLN A 2 8.69 -3.67 11.46
N PHE A 3 8.51 -4.33 10.31
CA PHE A 3 7.37 -4.05 9.43
C PHE A 3 6.05 -4.47 10.11
N SER A 4 5.05 -3.59 10.12
CA SER A 4 3.78 -3.83 10.82
C SER A 4 2.56 -3.33 10.03
N PHE A 5 1.43 -4.01 10.22
CA PHE A 5 0.13 -3.62 9.69
C PHE A 5 -0.93 -3.75 10.79
N ASP A 6 -1.87 -2.81 10.79
CA ASP A 6 -3.10 -2.85 11.59
C ASP A 6 -4.30 -2.86 10.64
N ASN A 7 -4.95 -4.02 10.51
CA ASN A 7 -6.12 -4.17 9.64
C ASN A 7 -7.38 -3.50 10.24
N GLN A 8 -7.45 -3.31 11.56
CA GLN A 8 -8.59 -2.65 12.20
C GLN A 8 -8.56 -1.14 11.95
N GLN A 9 -7.37 -0.54 12.08
CA GLN A 9 -7.15 0.88 11.85
C GLN A 9 -6.78 1.23 10.40
N GLN A 10 -6.67 0.22 9.52
CA GLN A 10 -6.18 0.37 8.15
C GLN A 10 -4.85 1.14 8.08
N SER A 11 -3.88 0.73 8.91
CA SER A 11 -2.57 1.36 8.93
C SER A 11 -1.44 0.40 8.56
N ILE A 12 -0.40 0.94 7.95
CA ILE A 12 0.85 0.23 7.63
C ILE A 12 1.97 1.10 8.16
N MET A 13 2.80 0.56 9.06
CA MET A 13 3.91 1.31 9.68
C MET A 13 3.47 2.65 10.32
N GLY A 14 2.24 2.71 10.84
CA GLY A 14 1.64 3.93 11.41
C GLY A 14 1.04 4.91 10.39
N VAL A 15 1.15 4.66 9.08
CA VAL A 15 0.48 5.43 8.03
C VAL A 15 -0.96 4.95 7.91
N VAL A 16 -1.91 5.81 8.27
CA VAL A 16 -3.35 5.53 8.18
C VAL A 16 -3.85 5.74 6.75
N ILE A 17 -4.56 4.75 6.20
CA ILE A 17 -5.13 4.79 4.85
C ILE A 17 -6.65 4.65 4.98
N THR A 18 -7.38 5.74 4.76
CA THR A 18 -8.83 5.81 4.98
C THR A 18 -9.63 5.06 3.92
N ASP A 19 -9.20 5.14 2.65
CA ASP A 19 -9.83 4.41 1.56
C ASP A 19 -9.48 2.92 1.65
N ARG A 20 -10.52 2.07 1.77
CA ARG A 20 -10.36 0.63 1.99
C ARG A 20 -9.74 -0.09 0.80
N GLN A 21 -9.99 0.37 -0.43
CA GLN A 21 -9.44 -0.25 -1.63
C GLN A 21 -7.96 0.11 -1.78
N CYS A 22 -7.60 1.36 -1.54
CA CYS A 22 -6.24 1.84 -1.44
C CYS A 22 -5.47 1.10 -0.35
N TYR A 23 -6.04 0.93 0.84
CA TYR A 23 -5.42 0.16 1.92
C TYR A 23 -5.05 -1.26 1.47
N ARG A 24 -5.99 -1.98 0.84
CA ARG A 24 -5.73 -3.35 0.35
C ARG A 24 -4.63 -3.36 -0.71
N CYS A 25 -4.68 -2.45 -1.67
CA CYS A 25 -3.68 -2.33 -2.72
C CYS A 25 -2.27 -2.10 -2.15
N VAL A 26 -2.13 -1.11 -1.26
CA VAL A 26 -0.83 -0.77 -0.64
C VAL A 26 -0.36 -1.89 0.28
N ARG A 27 -1.26 -2.49 1.07
CA ARG A 27 -0.92 -3.63 1.95
C ARG A 27 -0.36 -4.79 1.15
N ASP A 28 -1.03 -5.19 0.08
CA ASP A 28 -0.63 -6.35 -0.71
C ASP A 28 0.71 -6.07 -1.42
N ALA A 29 0.89 -4.88 -2.00
CA ALA A 29 2.16 -4.45 -2.57
C ALA A 29 3.32 -4.51 -1.55
N MET A 30 3.10 -4.02 -0.32
CA MET A 30 4.12 -4.07 0.72
C MET A 30 4.42 -5.50 1.18
N LEU A 31 3.40 -6.36 1.30
CA LEU A 31 3.57 -7.76 1.69
C LEU A 31 4.43 -8.52 0.69
N PHE A 32 4.18 -8.36 -0.62
CA PHE A 32 5.01 -8.98 -1.66
C PHE A 32 6.47 -8.60 -1.52
N ASN A 33 6.76 -7.31 -1.37
CA ASN A 33 8.14 -6.86 -1.23
C ASN A 33 8.80 -7.39 0.06
N VAL A 34 8.07 -7.44 1.18
CA VAL A 34 8.58 -8.04 2.43
C VAL A 34 8.89 -9.53 2.26
N TYR A 35 8.05 -10.28 1.55
CA TYR A 35 8.30 -11.70 1.25
C TYR A 35 9.54 -11.90 0.37
N GLU A 36 9.83 -10.95 -0.53
CA GLU A 36 11.06 -10.94 -1.34
C GLU A 36 12.31 -10.49 -0.56
N GLY A 37 12.18 -10.24 0.74
CA GLY A 37 13.29 -9.85 1.62
C GLY A 37 13.59 -8.34 1.62
N TRP A 38 12.79 -7.55 0.92
CA TRP A 38 12.89 -6.10 0.98
C TRP A 38 12.42 -5.58 2.35
N ARG A 39 12.95 -4.42 2.74
CA ARG A 39 12.65 -3.78 4.03
C ARG A 39 12.03 -2.40 3.78
N PRO A 40 10.72 -2.33 3.52
CA PRO A 40 10.03 -1.06 3.29
C PRO A 40 10.21 -0.09 4.46
N THR A 41 10.38 1.19 4.14
CA THR A 41 10.36 2.29 5.11
C THR A 41 8.99 2.95 5.16
N VAL A 42 8.78 3.81 6.16
CA VAL A 42 7.56 4.65 6.25
C VAL A 42 7.40 5.51 4.99
N THR A 43 8.50 6.04 4.44
CA THR A 43 8.49 6.85 3.22
C THR A 43 8.01 6.06 2.00
N ASP A 44 8.38 4.78 1.91
CA ASP A 44 7.93 3.91 0.82
C ASP A 44 6.42 3.64 0.92
N VAL A 45 5.90 3.45 2.13
CA VAL A 45 4.46 3.32 2.38
C VAL A 45 3.73 4.60 1.97
N GLN A 46 4.23 5.77 2.36
CA GLN A 46 3.63 7.06 1.99
C GLN A 46 3.61 7.26 0.47
N ARG A 47 4.70 6.92 -0.22
CA ARG A 47 4.77 7.00 -1.68
C ARG A 47 3.75 6.08 -2.35
N ALA A 48 3.66 4.82 -1.90
CA ALA A 48 2.69 3.87 -2.44
C ALA A 48 1.24 4.33 -2.24
N VAL A 49 0.94 4.98 -1.10
CA VAL A 49 -0.39 5.59 -0.86
C VAL A 49 -0.67 6.71 -1.86
N GLN A 50 0.30 7.61 -2.09
CA GLN A 50 0.17 8.69 -3.07
C GLN A 50 -0.07 8.15 -4.48
N GLU A 51 0.69 7.12 -4.87
CA GLU A 51 0.55 6.45 -6.19
C GLU A 51 -0.79 5.72 -6.35
N ALA A 52 -1.31 5.10 -5.29
CA ALA A 52 -2.59 4.41 -5.31
C ALA A 52 -3.78 5.39 -5.34
N GLN A 53 -3.64 6.57 -4.75
CA GLN A 53 -4.66 7.62 -4.75
C GLN A 53 -4.63 8.50 -5.99
N ALA A 54 -3.50 8.56 -6.70
CA ALA A 54 -3.38 9.34 -7.92
C ALA A 54 -4.32 8.77 -9.01
N PRO A 55 -5.26 9.56 -9.54
CA PRO A 55 -6.21 9.10 -10.56
C PRO A 55 -5.53 8.76 -11.90
N ASP A 56 -4.41 9.42 -12.19
CA ASP A 56 -3.62 9.24 -13.42
C ASP A 56 -2.41 8.31 -13.24
N SER A 57 -2.28 7.68 -12.08
CA SER A 57 -1.20 6.72 -11.82
C SER A 57 -1.34 5.51 -12.76
N PRO A 58 -0.32 5.17 -13.56
CA PRO A 58 -0.32 3.98 -14.40
C PRO A 58 -0.54 2.70 -13.59
N GLY A 59 -0.09 2.69 -12.32
CA GLY A 59 -0.29 1.58 -11.39
C GLY A 59 -1.75 1.44 -10.95
N ASN A 60 -2.42 2.55 -10.65
CA ASN A 60 -3.83 2.55 -10.25
C ASN A 60 -4.74 2.07 -11.39
N ARG A 61 -4.49 2.52 -12.62
CA ARG A 61 -5.25 2.07 -13.81
C ARG A 61 -5.16 0.55 -14.00
N LYS A 62 -3.94 -0.01 -14.01
CA LYS A 62 -3.73 -1.45 -14.18
C LYS A 62 -4.31 -2.28 -13.04
N PHE A 63 -4.21 -1.80 -11.80
CA PHE A 63 -4.77 -2.50 -10.64
C PHE A 63 -6.31 -2.52 -10.69
N ARG A 64 -6.95 -1.40 -11.05
CA ARG A 64 -8.40 -1.34 -11.21
C ARG A 64 -8.91 -2.25 -12.34
N GLU A 65 -8.20 -2.31 -13.46
CA GLU A 65 -8.56 -3.18 -14.59
C GLU A 65 -8.41 -4.67 -14.27
N ALA A 66 -7.46 -5.05 -13.41
CA ALA A 66 -7.17 -6.46 -13.10
C ALA A 66 -8.02 -7.04 -11.96
N PHE A 67 -8.59 -6.20 -11.10
CA PHE A 67 -9.21 -6.64 -9.83
C PHE A 67 -10.58 -6.00 -9.51
N GLN A 68 -11.22 -5.32 -10.46
CA GLN A 68 -12.65 -4.94 -10.43
C GLN A 68 -13.45 -5.79 -11.41
#